data_AF-A0A9E3JL84-F1
#
_entry.id   AF-A0A9E3JL84-F1
#
_cell.length_a   1.000
_cell.length_b   1.000
_cell.length_c   1.000
_cell.angle_alpha   90.00
_cell.angle_beta   90.00
_cell.angle_gamma   90.00
#
_symmetry.space_group_name_H-M   'P 1'
#
loop_
_entity.id
_entity.type
_entity.pdbx_description
1 polymer ?
#
loop_
_entity_poly.entity_id
_entity_poly.type
_entity_poly.pdbx_seq_one_letter_code
_entity_poly.pdbx_strand_id
1 'polypeptide(L)'
;MTASCPACGASLTGADARCARCAAGVDRGPWRLAKRIFVVGSLAVAIALTVAQLLWPRLDPQEAKALDAIRRCRAQANDPVFDPPARKLAQMPCDMLAQQYTARYGHEP
;
A
#
# COMPACT_ATOMS: atom_id res chain seq x y z
N MET A 1 -14.43 43.54 10.04
CA MET A 1 -14.27 43.59 8.56
C MET A 1 -15.66 43.50 7.94
N THR A 2 -16.21 44.61 7.48
CA THR A 2 -17.46 44.66 6.72
C THR A 2 -17.18 44.18 5.31
N ALA A 3 -17.66 43.00 4.93
CA ALA A 3 -17.58 42.54 3.55
C ALA A 3 -18.68 43.23 2.74
N SER A 4 -18.37 43.71 1.53
CA SER A 4 -19.36 44.28 0.61
C SER A 4 -19.74 43.23 -0.44
N CYS A 5 -21.02 43.17 -0.81
CA CYS A 5 -21.49 42.22 -1.83
C CYS A 5 -20.90 42.58 -3.20
N PRO A 6 -20.23 41.64 -3.90
CA PRO A 6 -19.62 41.92 -5.21
C PRO A 6 -20.65 42.21 -6.31
N ALA A 7 -21.91 41.82 -6.12
CA ALA A 7 -22.97 42.03 -7.11
C ALA A 7 -23.69 43.39 -6.98
N CYS A 8 -23.78 43.95 -5.76
CA CYS A 8 -24.61 45.14 -5.52
C CYS A 8 -23.99 46.18 -4.57
N GLY A 9 -22.76 45.94 -4.10
CA GLY A 9 -22.03 46.86 -3.21
C GLY A 9 -22.60 47.00 -1.79
N ALA A 10 -23.72 46.34 -1.46
CA ALA A 10 -24.34 46.42 -0.16
C ALA A 10 -23.50 45.74 0.93
N SER A 11 -23.50 46.29 2.15
CA SER A 11 -22.82 45.71 3.31
C SER A 11 -23.41 44.36 3.68
N LEU A 12 -22.57 43.32 3.72
CA LEU A 12 -22.95 41.99 4.19
C LEU A 12 -22.93 41.97 5.72
N THR A 13 -24.08 41.66 6.32
CA THR A 13 -24.20 41.41 7.75
C THR A 13 -23.73 39.99 8.08
N GLY A 14 -22.42 39.85 8.35
CA GLY A 14 -21.75 38.91 9.26
C GLY A 14 -21.91 37.39 9.12
N ALA A 15 -23.06 36.84 8.73
CA ALA A 15 -23.33 35.40 8.88
C ALA A 15 -23.99 34.75 7.65
N ASP A 16 -24.70 35.52 6.82
CA ASP A 16 -25.49 34.96 5.73
C ASP A 16 -24.65 34.70 4.48
N ALA A 17 -24.78 33.48 3.95
CA ALA A 17 -24.13 33.06 2.71
C ALA A 17 -24.75 33.72 1.46
N ARG A 18 -25.78 34.58 1.63
CA ARG A 18 -26.49 35.28 0.57
C ARG A 18 -26.65 36.74 0.95
N CYS A 19 -26.47 37.64 -0.01
CA CYS A 19 -26.76 39.05 0.21
C CYS A 19 -28.28 39.26 0.34
N ALA A 20 -28.73 39.88 1.43
CA ALA A 20 -30.15 40.14 1.68
C ALA A 20 -30.83 41.00 0.59
N ARG A 21 -30.04 41.75 -0.20
CA ARG A 21 -30.55 42.70 -1.19
C ARG A 21 -30.73 42.11 -2.60
N CYS A 22 -29.82 41.24 -3.02
CA CYS A 22 -29.85 40.64 -4.36
C CYS A 22 -29.95 39.11 -4.34
N ALA A 23 -30.07 38.51 -3.15
CA ALA A 23 -30.02 37.06 -2.90
C ALA A 23 -28.78 36.35 -3.47
N ALA A 24 -27.81 37.10 -4.02
CA ALA A 24 -26.60 36.55 -4.59
C ALA A 24 -25.81 35.83 -3.51
N GLY A 25 -25.55 34.55 -3.73
CA GLY A 25 -24.69 33.76 -2.87
C GLY A 25 -23.27 34.31 -2.92
N VAL A 26 -22.67 34.59 -1.76
CA VAL A 26 -21.22 34.71 -1.69
C VAL A 26 -20.73 33.27 -1.65
N ASP A 27 -20.22 32.77 -2.78
CA ASP A 27 -19.60 31.45 -2.84
C ASP A 27 -18.48 31.39 -1.80
N ARG A 28 -18.77 30.79 -0.64
CA ARG A 28 -17.74 30.37 0.31
C ARG A 28 -16.98 29.24 -0.38
N GLY A 29 -15.99 29.65 -1.18
CA GLY A 29 -15.31 28.87 -2.19
C GLY A 29 -14.46 27.71 -1.63
N PRO A 30 -13.30 27.41 -2.25
CA PRO A 30 -12.67 26.08 -2.39
C PRO A 30 -12.26 25.36 -1.08
N TRP A 31 -12.48 25.98 0.07
CA TRP A 31 -12.21 25.43 1.40
C TRP A 31 -12.93 24.12 1.69
N ARG A 32 -14.17 23.95 1.23
CA ARG A 32 -14.88 22.66 1.36
C ARG A 32 -14.25 21.57 0.49
N LEU A 33 -13.72 21.94 -0.67
CA LEU A 33 -13.04 21.01 -1.58
C LEU A 33 -11.68 20.59 -0.99
N ALA A 34 -10.89 21.55 -0.49
CA ALA A 34 -9.61 21.31 0.15
C ALA A 34 -9.73 20.36 1.37
N LYS A 35 -10.75 20.57 2.21
CA LYS A 35 -11.02 19.69 3.36
C LYS A 35 -11.38 18.27 2.93
N ARG A 36 -12.17 18.10 1.87
CA ARG A 36 -12.52 16.78 1.34
C ARG A 36 -11.30 16.05 0.77
N ILE A 37 -10.44 16.75 0.01
CA ILE A 37 -9.22 16.18 -0.56
C ILE A 37 -8.27 15.72 0.55
N PHE A 38 -8.09 16.52 1.60
CA PHE A 38 -7.25 16.15 2.74
C PHE A 38 -7.76 14.90 3.46
N VAL A 39 -9.07 14.80 3.70
CA VAL A 39 -9.68 13.64 4.37
C VAL A 39 -9.59 12.38 3.51
N VAL A 40 -9.80 12.47 2.20
CA VAL A 40 -9.67 11.32 1.30
C VAL A 40 -8.21 10.89 1.18
N GLY A 41 -7.28 11.85 1.10
CA GLY A 41 -5.85 11.58 1.04
C GLY A 41 -5.32 10.91 2.31
N SER A 42 -5.73 11.39 3.49
CA SER A 42 -5.32 10.79 4.76
C SER A 42 -5.89 9.39 4.96
N LEU A 43 -7.13 9.15 4.52
CA LEU A 43 -7.74 7.82 4.53
C LEU A 43 -6.96 6.84 3.65
N ALA A 44 -6.59 7.25 2.43
CA ALA A 44 -5.81 6.42 1.52
C ALA A 44 -4.43 6.05 2.09
N VAL A 45 -3.75 7.00 2.72
CA VAL A 45 -2.45 6.77 3.39
C VAL A 45 -2.61 5.82 4.58
N ALA A 46 -3.67 5.97 5.38
CA ALA A 46 -3.94 5.07 6.50
C ALA A 46 -4.23 3.63 6.04
N ILE A 47 -5.01 3.47 4.96
CA ILE A 47 -5.28 2.16 4.34
C ILE A 47 -3.97 1.56 3.80
N ALA A 48 -3.15 2.34 3.11
CA ALA A 48 -1.86 1.87 2.60
C ALA A 48 -0.93 1.41 3.72
N LEU A 49 -0.86 2.16 4.83
CA LEU A 49 -0.07 1.81 6.02
C LEU A 49 -0.59 0.57 6.75
N THR A 50 -1.91 0.37 6.83
CA THR A 50 -2.49 -0.84 7.44
C THR A 50 -2.29 -2.06 6.56
N VAL A 51 -2.50 -1.96 5.25
CA VAL A 51 -2.20 -3.05 4.30
C VAL A 51 -0.71 -3.39 4.35
N ALA A 52 0.15 -2.37 4.37
CA ALA A 52 1.58 -2.51 4.59
C ALA A 52 1.85 -3.32 5.88
N GLN A 53 1.36 -2.89 7.04
CA GLN A 53 1.59 -3.60 8.31
C GLN A 53 1.02 -5.03 8.35
N LEU A 54 -0.04 -5.31 7.59
CA LEU A 54 -0.61 -6.65 7.45
C LEU A 54 0.20 -7.55 6.49
N LEU A 55 0.78 -6.97 5.43
CA LEU A 55 1.59 -7.70 4.45
C LEU A 55 3.06 -7.85 4.86
N TRP A 56 3.62 -6.88 5.57
CA TRP A 56 5.03 -6.90 6.00
C TRP A 56 5.44 -8.11 6.84
N PRO A 57 4.63 -8.66 7.79
CA PRO A 57 5.00 -9.88 8.50
C PRO A 57 4.97 -11.14 7.62
N ARG A 58 4.45 -11.06 6.39
CA ARG A 58 4.43 -12.16 5.40
C ARG A 58 5.49 -12.01 4.30
N LEU A 59 6.19 -10.89 4.26
CA LEU A 59 7.29 -10.66 3.33
C LEU A 59 8.58 -10.48 4.13
N ASP A 60 8.93 -11.49 4.91
CA ASP A 60 10.25 -11.53 5.52
C ASP A 60 11.26 -11.61 4.36
N PRO A 61 12.14 -10.61 4.14
CA PRO A 61 13.07 -10.63 3.01
C PRO A 61 14.01 -11.85 3.07
N GLN A 62 14.11 -12.49 4.23
CA GLN A 62 14.82 -13.75 4.44
C GLN A 62 14.06 -14.96 3.88
N GLU A 63 12.74 -14.96 3.97
CA GLU A 63 11.87 -16.02 3.45
C GLU A 63 11.90 -16.03 1.92
N ALA A 64 11.76 -14.85 1.30
CA ALA A 64 11.87 -14.71 -0.16
C ALA A 64 13.23 -15.16 -0.70
N LYS A 65 14.32 -14.84 0.01
CA LYS A 65 15.68 -15.30 -0.34
C LYS A 65 15.84 -16.81 -0.17
N ALA A 66 15.27 -17.40 0.87
CA ALA A 66 15.32 -18.84 1.10
C ALA A 66 14.54 -19.62 0.02
N LEU A 67 13.35 -19.13 -0.36
CA LEU A 67 12.57 -19.69 -1.46
C LEU A 67 13.30 -19.64 -2.81
N ASP A 68 13.97 -18.53 -3.12
CA ASP A 68 14.74 -18.39 -4.36
C ASP A 68 15.97 -19.32 -4.35
N ALA A 69 16.66 -19.45 -3.22
CA ALA A 69 17.76 -20.40 -3.06
C ALA A 69 17.32 -21.87 -3.28
N ILE A 70 16.18 -22.28 -2.70
CA ILE A 70 15.63 -23.64 -2.89
C ILE A 70 15.26 -23.87 -4.37
N ARG A 71 14.63 -22.88 -5.01
CA ARG A 71 14.28 -22.97 -6.45
C ARG A 71 15.50 -23.13 -7.34
N ARG A 72 16.56 -22.34 -7.10
CA ARG A 72 17.82 -22.47 -7.86
C ARG A 72 18.50 -23.81 -7.62
N CYS A 73 18.50 -24.30 -6.38
CA CYS A 73 19.04 -25.61 -6.03
C CYS A 73 18.31 -26.73 -6.78
N ARG A 74 16.97 -26.72 -6.79
CA ARG A 74 16.16 -27.69 -7.55
C ARG A 74 16.36 -27.58 -9.06
N ALA A 75 16.53 -26.38 -9.59
CA ALA A 75 16.82 -26.18 -11.01
C ALA A 75 18.17 -26.81 -11.41
N GLN A 76 19.22 -26.59 -10.63
CA GLN A 76 20.55 -27.18 -10.86
C GLN A 76 20.57 -28.69 -10.63
N ALA A 77 19.85 -29.20 -9.62
CA ALA A 77 19.79 -30.64 -9.36
C ALA A 77 19.02 -31.41 -10.47
N ASN A 78 18.17 -30.72 -11.23
CA ASN A 78 17.45 -31.27 -12.37
C ASN A 78 18.14 -31.03 -13.71
N ASP A 79 19.38 -30.52 -13.73
CA ASP A 79 20.10 -30.31 -14.98
C ASP A 79 20.28 -31.64 -15.73
N PRO A 80 20.04 -31.65 -17.05
CA PRO A 80 20.13 -32.87 -17.86
C PRO A 80 21.56 -33.44 -17.91
N VAL A 81 22.56 -32.62 -17.55
CA VAL A 81 23.98 -32.96 -17.50
C VAL A 81 24.29 -34.02 -16.42
N PHE A 82 23.49 -34.10 -15.36
CA PHE A 82 23.71 -35.07 -14.29
C PHE A 82 23.04 -36.41 -14.60
N ASP A 83 23.78 -37.51 -14.40
CA ASP A 83 23.23 -38.86 -14.42
C ASP A 83 22.12 -39.04 -13.37
N PRO A 84 21.10 -39.89 -13.62
CA PRO A 84 19.99 -40.10 -12.69
C PRO A 84 20.38 -40.41 -11.22
N PRO A 85 21.45 -41.18 -10.90
CA PRO A 85 21.92 -41.32 -9.52
C PRO A 85 22.57 -40.05 -8.96
N ALA A 86 23.27 -39.27 -9.78
CA ALA A 86 23.90 -38.00 -9.38
C ALA A 86 22.84 -36.91 -9.08
N ARG A 87 21.69 -36.92 -9.78
CA ARG A 87 20.55 -36.05 -9.49
C ARG A 87 19.99 -36.27 -8.08
N LYS A 88 19.87 -37.52 -7.63
CA LYS A 88 19.40 -37.83 -6.27
C LYS A 88 20.36 -37.33 -5.18
N LEU A 89 21.67 -37.45 -5.43
CA LEU A 89 22.69 -36.90 -4.53
C LEU A 89 22.68 -35.37 -4.50
N ALA A 90 22.42 -34.73 -5.63
CA ALA A 90 22.27 -33.27 -5.72
C ALA A 90 20.96 -32.75 -5.09
N GLN A 91 19.92 -33.59 -4.98
CA GLN A 91 18.64 -33.23 -4.37
C GLN A 91 18.68 -33.24 -2.83
N MET A 92 19.46 -34.12 -2.19
CA MET A 92 19.61 -34.18 -0.72
C MET A 92 19.89 -32.82 -0.03
N PRO A 93 20.85 -32.00 -0.49
CA PRO A 93 21.08 -30.68 0.13
C PRO A 93 19.92 -29.71 -0.09
N CYS A 94 19.19 -29.82 -1.21
CA CYS A 94 18.00 -29.01 -1.45
C CYS A 94 16.85 -29.40 -0.51
N ASP A 95 16.69 -30.69 -0.22
CA ASP A 95 15.68 -31.20 0.72
C ASP A 95 16.00 -30.79 2.17
N MET A 96 17.28 -30.81 2.56
CA MET A 96 17.73 -30.29 3.86
C MET A 96 17.41 -28.79 4.01
N LEU A 97 17.62 -27.99 2.96
CA LEU A 97 17.25 -26.57 2.95
C LEU A 97 15.73 -26.37 3.05
N ALA A 98 14.94 -27.20 2.37
CA ALA A 98 13.49 -27.17 2.46
C ALA A 98 12.98 -27.55 3.87
N GLN A 99 13.62 -28.51 4.53
CA GLN A 99 13.33 -28.87 5.92
C GLN A 99 13.68 -27.75 6.91
N GLN A 100 14.81 -27.05 6.70
CA GLN A 100 15.14 -25.88 7.52
C GLN A 100 14.14 -24.74 7.31
N TYR A 101 13.64 -24.56 6.08
CA TYR A 101 12.60 -23.60 5.77
C TYR A 101 11.30 -23.91 6.50
N THR A 102 10.81 -25.15 6.42
CA THR A 102 9.58 -25.58 7.12
C THR A 102 9.73 -25.49 8.64
N ALA A 103 10.89 -25.84 9.19
CA ALA A 103 11.16 -25.70 10.62
C ALA A 103 11.15 -24.24 11.10
N ARG A 104 11.54 -23.30 10.23
CA ARG A 104 11.65 -21.87 10.56
C ARG A 104 10.36 -21.09 10.32
N TYR A 105 9.62 -21.41 9.26
CA TYR A 105 8.43 -20.66 8.82
C TYR A 105 7.12 -21.44 8.96
N GLY A 106 7.17 -22.71 9.35
CA GLY A 106 5.99 -23.53 9.66
C GLY A 106 5.14 -23.97 8.45
N HIS A 107 5.64 -23.77 7.23
CA HIS A 107 4.96 -24.16 5.99
C HIS A 107 5.95 -24.55 4.89
N GLU A 108 5.50 -25.34 3.91
CA GLU A 108 6.34 -25.84 2.81
C GLU A 108 6.65 -24.76 1.75
N PRO A 109 7.86 -24.78 1.17
CA PRO A 109 8.31 -23.85 0.13
C PRO A 109 7.82 -24.18 -1.29
#